data_AF-A0A3P1U2N2-F1
#
_entry.id   AF-A0A3P1U2N2-F1
#
_cell.length_a   1.000
_cell.length_b   1.000
_cell.length_c   1.000
_cell.angle_alpha   90.00
_cell.angle_beta   90.00
_cell.angle_gamma   90.00
#
_symmetry.space_group_name_H-M   'P 1'
#
loop_
_entity.id
_entity.type
_entity.pdbx_description
1 polymer ?
#
loop_
_entity_poly.entity_id
_entity_poly.type
_entity_poly.pdbx_seq_one_letter_code
_entity_poly.pdbx_strand_id
1 'polypeptide(L)'
;MKKGLWLSVVLLTACSSPPEAPKVDWGKKEVAVNAKIMTWTPIHTMVSSDVVNDEWQKRINNFIPENRLYDDAVYFAIAHS
;
A
#
# COMPACT_ATOMS: atom_id res chain seq x y z
N MET A 1 -13.11 27.31 -43.11
CA MET A 1 -13.61 26.40 -42.05
C MET A 1 -13.18 24.94 -42.22
N LYS A 2 -13.05 24.40 -43.45
CA LYS A 2 -12.71 22.97 -43.65
C LYS A 2 -11.27 22.56 -43.27
N LYS A 3 -10.29 23.45 -43.40
CA LYS A 3 -8.86 23.11 -43.18
C LYS A 3 -8.48 22.86 -41.71
N GLY A 4 -9.14 23.54 -40.76
CA GLY A 4 -8.89 23.35 -39.33
C GLY A 4 -9.44 22.02 -38.79
N LEU A 5 -10.58 21.57 -39.33
CA LEU A 5 -11.22 20.32 -38.94
C LEU A 5 -10.39 19.08 -39.33
N TRP A 6 -9.69 19.15 -40.47
CA TRP A 6 -8.80 18.06 -40.91
C TRP A 6 -7.56 17.93 -40.01
N LEU A 7 -7.04 19.03 -39.49
CA LEU A 7 -5.86 19.01 -38.60
C LEU A 7 -6.18 18.36 -37.25
N SER A 8 -7.37 18.60 -36.71
CA SER A 8 -7.82 17.98 -35.45
C SER A 8 -8.03 16.46 -35.57
N VAL A 9 -8.50 15.97 -36.72
CA VAL A 9 -8.71 14.53 -36.95
C VAL A 9 -7.36 13.79 -37.00
N VAL A 10 -6.33 14.37 -37.60
CA VAL A 10 -4.98 13.77 -37.68
C VAL A 10 -4.31 13.70 -36.30
N LEU A 11 -4.48 14.72 -35.47
CA LEU A 11 -3.91 14.75 -34.11
C LEU A 11 -4.59 13.73 -33.17
N LEU A 12 -5.87 13.45 -33.37
CA LEU A 12 -6.61 12.44 -32.58
C LEU A 12 -6.23 11.00 -32.94
N THR A 13 -5.70 10.75 -34.15
CA THR A 13 -5.19 9.42 -34.56
C THR A 13 -3.73 9.16 -34.14
N ALA A 14 -3.06 10.14 -33.53
CA ALA A 14 -1.67 10.02 -33.11
C ALA A 14 -1.48 9.23 -31.79
N CYS A 15 -2.55 8.78 -31.14
CA CYS A 15 -2.46 7.77 -30.09
C CYS A 15 -2.23 6.39 -30.72
N SER A 16 -0.99 6.13 -31.14
CA SER A 16 -0.57 4.79 -31.54
C SER A 16 -0.77 3.84 -30.36
N SER A 17 -1.40 2.69 -30.62
CA SER A 17 -1.49 1.61 -29.64
C SER A 17 -0.09 1.30 -29.09
N PRO A 18 0.04 0.95 -27.80
CA PRO A 18 1.30 0.51 -27.24
C PRO A 18 1.92 -0.59 -28.11
N PRO A 19 3.26 -0.67 -28.22
CA PRO A 19 3.90 -1.79 -28.89
C PRO A 19 3.44 -3.11 -28.28
N GLU A 20 3.40 -4.17 -29.11
CA GLU A 20 3.01 -5.49 -28.63
C GLU A 20 3.90 -5.90 -27.45
N ALA A 21 3.29 -6.46 -26.41
CA ALA A 21 4.04 -6.87 -25.23
C ALA A 21 5.13 -7.89 -25.61
N PRO A 22 6.33 -7.82 -25.00
CA PRO A 22 7.36 -8.82 -25.22
C PRO A 22 6.81 -10.22 -24.96
N LYS A 23 6.99 -11.13 -25.92
CA LYS A 23 6.55 -12.53 -25.77
C LYS A 23 7.44 -13.24 -24.75
N VAL A 24 6.81 -14.03 -23.89
CA VAL A 24 7.51 -14.85 -22.90
C VAL A 24 8.37 -15.88 -23.64
N ASP A 25 9.65 -15.95 -23.29
CA ASP A 25 10.60 -16.90 -23.85
C ASP A 25 10.60 -18.19 -23.04
N TRP A 26 9.74 -19.14 -23.44
CA TRP A 26 9.56 -20.44 -22.79
C TRP A 26 10.77 -21.39 -22.91
N GLY A 27 11.76 -21.08 -23.76
CA GLY A 27 12.96 -21.89 -23.95
C GLY A 27 14.09 -21.56 -22.97
N LYS A 28 13.97 -20.47 -22.22
CA LYS A 28 14.95 -20.06 -21.22
C LYS A 28 14.71 -20.75 -19.88
N LYS A 29 15.80 -20.97 -19.15
CA LYS A 29 15.74 -21.45 -17.77
C LYS A 29 14.96 -20.45 -16.93
N GLU A 30 13.97 -20.94 -16.19
CA GLU A 30 13.18 -20.13 -15.26
C GLU A 30 14.10 -19.48 -14.21
N VAL A 31 13.90 -18.18 -14.00
CA VAL A 31 14.60 -17.41 -12.96
C VAL A 31 13.55 -16.87 -12.00
N ALA A 32 13.70 -17.18 -10.72
CA ALA A 32 12.82 -16.67 -9.68
C ALA A 32 12.99 -15.14 -9.56
N VAL A 33 12.02 -14.38 -10.06
CA VAL A 33 11.98 -12.91 -9.95
C VAL A 33 11.68 -12.41 -8.53
N ASN A 34 11.13 -13.30 -7.69
CA ASN A 34 10.62 -13.00 -6.36
C ASN A 34 11.34 -13.80 -5.27
N ALA A 35 12.65 -14.02 -5.39
CA ALA A 35 13.43 -14.80 -4.41
C ALA A 35 13.53 -14.14 -3.01
N LYS A 36 12.94 -12.95 -2.84
CA LYS A 36 13.06 -12.13 -1.63
C LYS A 36 11.73 -11.53 -1.16
N ILE A 37 10.58 -12.13 -1.53
CA ILE A 37 9.33 -11.78 -0.84
C ILE A 37 9.58 -12.03 0.64
N MET A 38 9.46 -10.99 1.46
CA MET A 38 9.54 -11.17 2.90
C MET A 38 8.45 -12.16 3.28
N THR A 39 8.85 -13.34 3.74
CA THR A 39 7.91 -14.25 4.38
C THR A 39 7.30 -13.49 5.53
N TRP A 40 6.01 -13.17 5.43
CA TRP A 40 5.29 -12.58 6.55
C TRP A 40 5.35 -13.59 7.70
N THR A 41 5.97 -13.19 8.80
CA THR A 41 5.97 -13.96 10.04
C THR A 41 5.15 -13.20 11.07
N PRO A 42 4.28 -13.88 11.83
CA PRO A 42 3.56 -13.23 12.91
C PRO A 42 4.57 -12.78 13.97
N ILE A 43 4.68 -11.47 14.15
CA ILE A 43 5.47 -10.88 15.21
C ILE A 43 4.55 -10.76 16.43
N HIS A 44 4.89 -11.44 17.51
CA HIS A 44 4.16 -11.39 18.78
C HIS A 44 4.71 -10.30 19.72
N THR A 45 5.71 -9.53 19.26
CA THR A 45 6.32 -8.43 19.99
C THR A 45 5.75 -7.10 19.48
N MET A 46 5.23 -6.29 20.39
CA MET A 46 4.81 -4.92 20.09
C MET A 46 6.04 -4.06 19.79
N VAL A 47 6.01 -3.26 18.71
CA VAL A 47 7.06 -2.27 18.44
C VAL A 47 6.62 -0.95 19.06
N SER A 48 7.29 -0.53 20.14
CA SER A 48 7.00 0.74 20.80
C SER A 48 7.41 1.94 19.93
N SER A 49 6.68 3.05 20.05
CA SER A 49 7.04 4.31 19.40
C SER A 49 8.34 4.87 19.99
N ASP A 50 9.20 5.41 19.13
CA ASP A 50 10.45 6.10 19.45
C ASP A 50 10.26 7.48 20.10
N VAL A 51 9.03 8.01 20.08
CA VAL A 51 8.69 9.33 20.64
C VAL A 51 8.15 9.22 22.08
N VAL A 52 7.68 8.03 22.48
CA VAL A 52 7.08 7.80 23.81
C VAL A 52 8.10 7.11 24.71
N ASN A 53 9.00 7.92 25.27
CA ASN A 53 10.15 7.44 26.05
C ASN A 53 10.03 7.67 27.57
N ASP A 54 8.96 8.35 28.00
CA ASP A 54 8.71 8.72 29.39
C ASP A 54 7.51 7.98 29.97
N GLU A 55 7.38 7.98 31.29
CA GLU A 55 6.22 7.41 31.98
C GLU A 55 4.96 8.25 31.69
N TRP A 56 3.88 7.59 31.26
CA TRP A 56 2.62 8.25 31.00
C TRP A 56 1.43 7.38 31.43
N GLN A 57 0.27 8.01 31.61
CA GLN A 57 -0.96 7.32 31.98
C GLN A 57 -2.16 7.85 31.19
N LYS A 58 -3.03 6.95 30.74
CA LYS A 58 -4.32 7.31 30.13
C LYS A 58 -5.46 6.68 30.91
N ARG A 59 -6.41 7.52 31.33
CA ARG A 59 -7.66 7.08 31.96
C ARG A 59 -8.68 6.75 30.87
N ILE A 60 -9.17 5.52 30.87
CA ILE A 60 -10.29 5.08 30.03
C ILE A 60 -11.55 5.07 30.88
N ASN A 61 -12.48 5.99 30.60
CA ASN A 61 -13.77 6.03 31.29
C ASN A 61 -14.75 5.05 30.63
N ASN A 62 -15.59 4.40 31.43
CA ASN A 62 -16.61 3.46 30.95
C ASN A 62 -16.04 2.33 30.08
N PHE A 63 -14.97 1.69 30.55
CA PHE A 63 -14.35 0.56 29.88
C PHE A 63 -15.33 -0.63 29.79
N ILE A 64 -15.56 -1.08 28.56
CA ILE A 64 -16.33 -2.27 28.21
C ILE A 64 -15.40 -3.20 27.42
N PRO A 65 -15.01 -4.35 27.98
CA PRO A 65 -13.97 -5.21 27.39
C PRO A 65 -14.38 -5.85 26.07
N GLU A 66 -15.68 -5.99 25.80
CA GLU A 66 -16.19 -6.73 24.66
C GLU A 66 -16.85 -5.80 23.63
N ASN A 67 -16.44 -5.97 22.37
CA ASN A 67 -17.18 -5.55 21.18
C ASN A 67 -17.48 -4.04 21.06
N ARG A 68 -16.64 -3.16 21.64
CA ARG A 68 -16.71 -1.72 21.46
C ARG A 68 -15.54 -1.23 20.60
N LEU A 69 -15.84 -0.39 19.62
CA LEU A 69 -14.85 0.42 18.92
C LEU A 69 -14.38 1.51 19.87
N TYR A 70 -13.13 1.43 20.31
CA TYR A 70 -12.47 2.54 20.99
C TYR A 70 -11.87 3.51 19.97
N ASP A 71 -11.59 4.72 20.42
CA ASP A 71 -10.79 5.66 19.64
C ASP A 71 -9.37 5.12 19.42
N ASP A 72 -8.77 5.43 18.28
CA ASP A 72 -7.41 4.99 17.89
C ASP A 72 -6.36 5.32 18.96
N ALA A 73 -6.53 6.43 19.69
CA ALA A 73 -5.62 6.80 20.75
C ALA A 73 -5.66 5.85 21.95
N VAL A 74 -6.71 5.02 22.13
CA VAL A 74 -6.76 3.98 23.17
C VAL A 74 -5.90 2.79 22.75
N TYR A 75 -5.96 2.39 21.47
CA TYR A 75 -5.11 1.33 20.95
C TYR A 75 -3.64 1.73 20.96
N PHE A 76 -3.33 2.97 20.54
CA PHE A 76 -1.99 3.55 20.63
C PHE A 76 -1.47 3.54 22.07
N ALA A 77 -2.32 3.91 23.03
CA ALA A 77 -1.96 3.89 24.43
C ALA A 77 -1.58 2.46 24.90
N ILE A 78 -2.42 1.45 24.64
CA ILE A 78 -2.13 0.05 25.04
C ILE A 78 -0.87 -0.49 24.34
N ALA A 79 -0.62 -0.06 23.11
CA ALA A 79 0.53 -0.46 22.31
C ALA A 79 1.88 0.07 22.81
N HIS A 80 1.87 1.20 23.50
CA HIS A 80 3.07 2.01 23.74
C HIS A 80 3.21 2.45 25.22
N SER A 81 2.49 1.78 26.14
CA SER A 81 2.62 1.93 27.59
C SER A 81 3.56 0.90 28.19
#